data_AF-Q7XYD7-F1
#
_entry.id   AF-Q7XYD7-F1
#
_cell.length_a   1.000
_cell.length_b   1.000
_cell.length_c   1.000
_cell.angle_alpha   90.00
_cell.angle_beta   90.00
_cell.angle_gamma   90.00
#
_symmetry.space_group_name_H-M   'P 1'
#
loop_
_entity.id
_entity.type
_entity.pdbx_description
1 polymer ?
#
loop_
_entity_poly.entity_id
_entity_poly.type
_entity_poly.pdbx_seq_one_letter_code
_entity_poly.pdbx_strand_id
1 'polypeptide(L)'
;GAPWCGHCKKLAPILDEAAATLQSEEDVVIAKIDATANDVPGEFDVQGYPTLYFVTPSGKKVSYEGGRTADEIVDYIKKNKETAGQAAAAATEKAAEPAATEPLKDEL
;
A
#
# COMPACT_ATOMS: atom_id res chain seq x y z
N GLY A 1 3.99 -2.69 5.13
CA GLY A 1 3.02 -3.70 5.60
C GLY A 1 3.40 -4.19 6.99
N ALA A 2 2.61 -5.10 7.57
CA ALA A 2 2.87 -5.72 8.87
C ALA A 2 2.61 -7.24 8.83
N PRO A 3 3.37 -8.08 9.55
CA PRO A 3 3.32 -9.54 9.42
C PRO A 3 2.08 -10.16 10.06
N TRP A 4 1.45 -9.49 11.02
CA TRP A 4 0.22 -9.91 11.69
C TRP A 4 -1.06 -9.40 11.01
N CYS A 5 -0.94 -8.47 10.06
CA CYS A 5 -2.08 -7.84 9.38
C CYS A 5 -2.68 -8.78 8.31
N GLY A 6 -3.93 -9.21 8.51
CA GLY A 6 -4.63 -10.12 7.59
C GLY A 6 -4.81 -9.54 6.18
N HIS A 7 -5.12 -8.25 6.05
CA HIS A 7 -5.21 -7.57 4.75
C HIS A 7 -3.86 -7.52 4.02
N CYS A 8 -2.76 -7.41 4.77
CA CYS A 8 -1.41 -7.38 4.23
C CYS A 8 -1.01 -8.76 3.69
N LYS A 9 -1.37 -9.83 4.39
CA LYS A 9 -1.15 -11.22 3.94
C LYS A 9 -1.89 -11.52 2.64
N LYS A 10 -3.11 -10.99 2.47
CA LYS A 10 -3.89 -11.13 1.23
C LYS A 10 -3.28 -10.36 0.06
N LEU A 11 -2.70 -9.19 0.34
CA LEU A 11 -2.11 -8.32 -0.69
C LEU A 11 -0.71 -8.77 -1.14
N ALA A 12 0.06 -9.41 -0.25
CA ALA A 12 1.41 -9.89 -0.56
C ALA A 12 1.51 -10.72 -1.86
N PRO A 13 0.70 -11.78 -2.07
CA PRO A 13 0.76 -12.57 -3.31
C PRO A 13 0.32 -11.77 -4.55
N ILE A 14 -0.56 -10.78 -4.38
CA ILE A 14 -1.03 -9.92 -5.48
C ILE A 14 0.10 -9.00 -5.95
N LEU A 15 0.88 -8.46 -5.02
CA LEU A 15 2.08 -7.68 -5.35
C LEU A 15 3.16 -8.55 -6.00
N ASP A 16 3.30 -9.82 -5.59
CA ASP A 16 4.22 -10.76 -6.23
C ASP A 16 3.80 -11.09 -7.67
N GLU A 17 2.50 -11.25 -7.93
CA GLU A 17 1.96 -11.46 -9.28
C GLU A 17 2.12 -10.22 -10.18
N ALA A 18 1.86 -9.04 -9.63
CA ALA A 18 2.11 -7.78 -10.32
C ALA A 18 3.61 -7.61 -10.65
N ALA A 19 4.49 -7.97 -9.70
CA ALA A 19 5.94 -7.92 -9.90
C ALA A 19 6.38 -8.88 -11.00
N ALA A 20 5.84 -10.11 -11.02
CA ALA A 20 6.10 -11.09 -12.08
C ALA A 20 5.70 -10.55 -13.46
N THR A 21 4.57 -9.86 -13.55
CA THR A 21 4.08 -9.25 -14.81
C THR A 21 4.96 -8.09 -15.28
N LEU A 22 5.56 -7.36 -14.34
CA LEU A 22 6.43 -6.21 -14.60
C LEU A 22 7.92 -6.57 -14.64
N GLN A 23 8.29 -7.87 -14.60
CA GLN A 23 9.69 -8.30 -14.65
C GLN A 23 10.46 -7.82 -15.89
N SER A 24 9.76 -7.58 -16.99
CA SER A 24 10.34 -7.06 -18.23
C SER A 24 10.54 -5.54 -18.23
N GLU A 25 10.01 -4.83 -17.23
CA GLU A 25 10.11 -3.37 -17.12
C GLU A 25 11.28 -3.01 -16.20
N GLU A 26 12.42 -2.65 -16.78
CA GLU A 26 13.68 -2.41 -16.04
C GLU A 26 13.60 -1.22 -15.08
N ASP A 27 12.73 -0.25 -15.38
CA ASP A 27 12.51 0.97 -14.59
C ASP A 27 11.47 0.81 -13.47
N VAL A 28 10.90 -0.39 -13.30
CA VAL A 28 9.84 -0.65 -12.32
C VAL A 28 10.34 -1.59 -11.24
N VAL A 29 10.28 -1.13 -9.99
CA VAL A 29 10.60 -1.94 -8.81
C VAL A 29 9.40 -1.99 -7.89
N ILE A 30 8.92 -3.20 -7.60
CA ILE A 30 7.93 -3.42 -6.54
C ILE A 30 8.66 -3.85 -5.26
N ALA A 31 8.56 -3.04 -4.22
CA ALA A 31 9.18 -3.30 -2.93
C ALA A 31 8.12 -3.57 -1.84
N LYS A 32 8.43 -4.52 -0.95
CA LYS A 32 7.64 -4.82 0.25
C LYS A 32 8.52 -4.54 1.48
N ILE A 33 8.04 -3.68 2.37
CA ILE A 33 8.71 -3.34 3.61
C ILE A 33 7.81 -3.72 4.78
N ASP A 34 8.39 -4.39 5.80
CA ASP A 34 7.75 -4.55 7.10
C ASP A 34 8.03 -3.31 7.95
N ALA A 35 7.04 -2.43 8.04
CA ALA A 35 7.15 -1.18 8.79
C ALA A 35 7.07 -1.38 10.30
N THR A 36 6.79 -2.59 10.79
CA THR A 36 6.81 -2.92 12.22
C THR A 36 8.19 -3.35 12.71
N ALA A 37 9.03 -3.80 11.79
CA ALA A 37 10.39 -4.28 12.07
C ALA A 37 11.48 -3.34 11.51
N ASN A 38 11.12 -2.28 10.80
CA ASN A 38 12.04 -1.34 10.16
C ASN A 38 11.58 0.10 10.35
N ASP A 39 12.53 1.03 10.49
CA ASP A 39 12.26 2.47 10.44
C ASP A 39 11.80 2.89 9.05
N VAL A 40 10.68 3.60 8.99
CA VAL A 40 10.12 4.13 7.75
C VAL A 40 10.52 5.61 7.62
N PRO A 41 11.06 6.06 6.47
CA PRO A 41 11.40 7.47 6.28
C PRO A 41 10.16 8.35 6.46
N GLY A 42 10.32 9.51 7.11
CA GLY A 42 9.20 10.41 7.46
C GLY A 42 8.39 10.96 6.28
N GLU A 43 8.87 10.77 5.04
CA GLU A 43 8.11 11.09 3.82
C GLU A 43 7.02 10.06 3.49
N PHE A 44 7.06 8.88 4.11
CA PHE A 44 6.03 7.85 3.99
C PHE A 44 5.18 7.84 5.27
N ASP A 45 3.99 8.43 5.17
CA ASP A 45 3.06 8.54 6.30
C ASP A 45 2.27 7.23 6.49
N VAL A 46 2.83 6.32 7.28
CA VAL A 46 2.23 5.01 7.56
C VAL A 46 1.27 5.12 8.75
N GLN A 47 0.01 5.46 8.46
CA GLN A 47 -1.05 5.54 9.49
C GLN A 47 -1.74 4.20 9.78
N GLY A 48 -1.61 3.22 8.88
CA GLY A 48 -2.31 1.95 8.97
C GLY A 48 -1.70 0.89 8.05
N TYR A 49 -2.31 -0.29 8.00
CA TYR A 49 -1.80 -1.41 7.22
C TYR A 49 -2.89 -2.11 6.39
N PRO A 50 -2.64 -2.42 5.11
CA PRO A 50 -1.47 -2.03 4.31
C PRO A 50 -1.56 -0.55 3.84
N THR A 51 -0.41 0.14 3.83
CA THR A 51 -0.23 1.41 3.10
C THR A 51 0.62 1.16 1.86
N LEU A 52 0.22 1.74 0.73
CA LEU A 52 0.89 1.61 -0.55
C LEU A 52 1.29 2.99 -1.05
N TYR A 53 2.50 3.08 -1.59
CA TYR A 53 3.02 4.30 -2.21
C TYR A 53 3.56 3.97 -3.58
N PHE A 54 3.30 4.87 -4.53
CA PHE A 54 3.98 4.91 -5.81
C PHE A 54 5.08 5.96 -5.75
N VAL A 55 6.31 5.54 -6.06
CA VAL A 55 7.46 6.44 -6.16
C VAL A 55 7.78 6.62 -7.62
N THR A 56 7.75 7.87 -8.06
CA THR A 56 7.96 8.21 -9.46
C THR A 56 9.45 8.25 -9.78
N PRO A 57 9.86 8.20 -11.05
CA PRO A 57 11.28 8.33 -11.43
C PRO A 57 11.93 9.63 -10.92
N SER A 58 11.14 10.68 -10.71
CA SER A 58 11.60 11.96 -10.12
C SER A 58 11.72 11.93 -8.59
N GLY A 59 11.46 10.78 -7.94
CA GLY A 59 11.51 10.60 -6.49
C GLY A 59 10.28 11.11 -5.73
N LYS A 60 9.22 11.53 -6.43
CA LYS A 60 7.96 11.95 -5.79
C LYS A 60 7.19 10.73 -5.30
N LYS A 61 6.71 10.80 -4.07
CA LYS A 61 5.96 9.73 -3.40
C LYS A 61 4.48 10.12 -3.44
N VAL A 62 3.65 9.23 -3.95
CA VAL A 62 2.20 9.44 -4.07
C VAL A 62 1.50 8.27 -3.39
N SER A 63 0.52 8.56 -2.53
CA SER A 63 -0.30 7.51 -1.91
C SER A 63 -1.06 6.76 -3.00
N TYR A 64 -1.04 5.43 -2.95
CA TYR A 64 -1.80 4.59 -3.87
C TYR A 64 -3.10 4.14 -3.22
N GLU A 65 -4.20 4.56 -3.81
CA GLU A 65 -5.56 4.33 -3.30
C GLU A 65 -6.42 3.57 -4.31
N GLY A 66 -5.79 3.03 -5.35
CA GLY A 66 -6.45 2.23 -6.37
C GLY A 66 -6.79 0.81 -5.90
N GLY A 67 -7.31 0.02 -6.83
CA GLY A 67 -7.71 -1.35 -6.56
C GLY A 67 -6.55 -2.25 -6.14
N ARG A 68 -6.89 -3.31 -5.41
CA ARG A 68 -5.91 -4.23 -4.79
C ARG A 68 -5.81 -5.53 -5.56
N THR A 69 -5.91 -5.47 -6.89
CA THR A 69 -5.74 -6.61 -7.80
C THR A 69 -4.45 -6.44 -8.60
N ALA A 70 -3.88 -7.53 -9.10
CA ALA A 70 -2.58 -7.48 -9.79
C ALA A 70 -2.69 -6.63 -11.07
N ASP A 71 -3.77 -6.81 -11.82
CA ASP A 71 -4.02 -6.08 -13.07
C ASP A 71 -4.16 -4.57 -12.84
N GLU A 72 -4.92 -4.14 -11.83
CA GLU A 72 -5.08 -2.71 -11.50
C GLU A 72 -3.78 -2.06 -11.02
N ILE A 73 -2.95 -2.80 -10.27
CA ILE A 73 -1.64 -2.31 -9.83
C ILE A 73 -0.72 -2.17 -11.05
N VAL A 74 -0.70 -3.16 -11.94
CA VAL A 74 0.09 -3.15 -13.17
C VAL A 74 -0.34 -2.01 -14.10
N ASP A 75 -1.64 -1.82 -14.32
CA ASP A 75 -2.18 -0.76 -15.15
C ASP A 75 -1.82 0.62 -14.57
N TYR A 76 -1.98 0.79 -13.25
CA TYR A 76 -1.60 2.03 -12.59
C TYR A 76 -0.11 2.34 -12.78
N ILE A 77 0.77 1.36 -12.59
CA ILE A 77 2.21 1.57 -12.78
C ILE A 77 2.51 1.93 -14.23
N LYS A 78 1.98 1.17 -15.20
CA LYS A 78 2.18 1.44 -16.64
C LYS A 78 1.68 2.81 -17.06
N LYS A 79 0.57 3.28 -16.49
CA LYS A 79 0.00 4.60 -16.78
C LYS A 79 0.80 5.73 -16.14
N ASN A 80 1.34 5.53 -14.94
CA ASN A 80 1.99 6.58 -14.16
C ASN A 80 3.53 6.56 -14.24
N LYS A 81 4.14 5.56 -14.88
CA LYS A 81 5.60 5.48 -15.05
C LYS A 81 6.17 6.69 -15.80
N GLU A 82 5.38 7.34 -16.66
CA GLU A 82 5.80 8.50 -17.45
C GLU A 82 5.24 9.85 -16.95
N THR A 83 4.07 9.86 -16.30
CA THR A 83 3.33 11.10 -15.97
C THR A 83 3.09 11.25 -14.47
N ALA A 84 4.15 11.63 -13.75
CA ALA A 84 4.10 11.85 -12.31
C ALA A 84 3.60 13.26 -11.93
N GLY A 85 2.30 13.53 -12.09
CA GLY A 85 1.72 14.83 -11.73
C GLY A 85 0.26 14.87 -11.30
N GLN A 86 -0.56 13.85 -11.57
CA GLN A 86 -2.01 13.93 -11.38
C GLN A 86 -2.60 12.62 -10.85
N ALA A 87 -2.30 12.25 -9.61
CA ALA A 87 -3.01 11.16 -8.91
C ALA A 87 -3.29 11.47 -7.42
N ALA A 88 -3.15 12.74 -6.99
CA ALA A 88 -3.36 13.16 -5.60
C ALA A 88 -4.80 13.62 -5.29
N ALA A 89 -5.79 13.28 -6.11
CA ALA A 89 -7.16 13.79 -5.96
C ALA A 89 -8.22 12.69 -6.02
N ALA A 90 -8.05 11.58 -5.27
CA ALA A 90 -9.16 10.66 -5.02
C ALA A 90 -8.92 9.68 -3.84
N ALA A 91 -8.66 10.16 -2.62
CA ALA A 91 -9.34 9.59 -1.47
C ALA A 91 -9.41 10.56 -0.29
N THR A 92 -10.50 11.28 -0.25
CA THR A 92 -11.20 11.53 1.02
C THR A 92 -12.55 10.84 0.88
N GLU A 93 -12.64 9.56 1.28
CA GLU A 93 -13.73 9.09 2.13
C GLU A 93 -13.58 7.61 2.51
N LYS A 94 -13.51 7.41 3.83
CA LYS A 94 -14.31 6.43 4.56
C LYS A 94 -13.85 4.97 4.58
N ALA A 95 -13.15 4.61 5.64
CA ALA A 95 -13.50 3.46 6.48
C ALA A 95 -12.90 3.63 7.88
N ALA A 96 -13.52 4.52 8.67
CA ALA A 96 -13.58 4.32 10.09
C ALA A 96 -14.56 3.17 10.34
N GLU A 97 -14.12 2.11 11.00
CA GLU A 97 -15.03 1.28 11.80
C GLU A 97 -14.33 0.89 13.10
N PRO A 98 -15.00 1.07 14.25
CA PRO A 98 -14.36 1.10 15.57
C PRO A 98 -14.06 -0.31 16.07
N ALA A 99 -12.92 -0.42 16.73
CA ALA A 99 -12.53 -1.59 17.50
C ALA A 99 -13.60 -1.90 18.56
N ALA A 100 -14.03 -3.16 18.56
CA ALA A 100 -14.86 -3.75 19.59
C ALA A 100 -14.14 -3.68 20.95
N THR A 101 -14.81 -3.10 21.95
CA THR A 101 -14.50 -3.35 23.36
C THR A 101 -15.39 -4.51 23.81
N GLU A 102 -14.76 -5.66 24.06
CA GLU A 102 -15.32 -6.70 24.91
C GLU A 102 -15.06 -6.30 26.38
N PRO A 103 -16.07 -6.20 27.27
CA PRO A 103 -15.80 -6.11 28.70
C PRO A 103 -15.79 -7.51 29.32
N LEU A 104 -14.60 -7.95 29.73
CA LEU A 104 -14.41 -9.08 30.64
C LEU A 104 -14.26 -8.54 32.07
N LYS A 105 -15.29 -8.80 32.91
CA LYS A 105 -15.30 -9.12 34.37
C LYS A 105 -14.57 -8.22 35.38
N ASP A 106 -15.31 -7.74 36.39
CA ASP A 106 -14.94 -7.60 37.83
C ASP A 106 -16.23 -7.26 38.62
N GLU A 107 -16.86 -8.21 39.34
CA GLU A 107 -16.80 -8.37 40.81
C GLU A 107 -17.15 -7.11 41.64
N LEU A 108 -18.45 -6.92 41.96
CA LEU A 108 -18.99 -6.80 43.34
C LEU A 108 -20.54 -6.76 43.34
#